data_AF-A0A8T4BID7-F1
#
_entry.id   AF-A0A8T4BID7-F1
#
_cell.length_a   1.000
_cell.length_b   1.000
_cell.length_c   1.000
_cell.angle_alpha   90.00
_cell.angle_beta   90.00
_cell.angle_gamma   90.00
#
_symmetry.space_group_name_H-M   'P 1'
#
loop_
_entity.id
_entity.type
_entity.pdbx_description
1 polymer ?
#
loop_
_entity_poly.entity_id
_entity_poly.type
_entity_poly.pdbx_seq_one_letter_code
_entity_poly.pdbx_strand_id
1 'polypeptide(L)'
;MTDLSLEDIEFIKILATSDATILQAGMNNATRDRLDVQIGVILREYYHENTMNSGTEWTEKFIKAGITEDDGKAAIACARRLGIDIS
;
A
#
# COMPACT_ATOMS: atom_id res chain seq x y z
N MET A 1 6.85 -3.73 16.07
CA MET A 1 5.90 -3.27 15.03
C MET A 1 4.89 -4.38 14.81
N THR A 2 3.60 -4.04 14.84
CA THR A 2 2.46 -4.96 14.73
C THR A 2 2.34 -5.58 13.34
N ASP A 3 1.78 -6.79 13.26
CA ASP A 3 1.38 -7.43 12.00
C ASP A 3 0.35 -6.57 11.24
N LEU A 4 0.29 -6.72 9.90
CA LEU A 4 -0.74 -6.07 9.08
C LEU A 4 -2.14 -6.47 9.55
N SER A 5 -3.02 -5.48 9.76
CA SER A 5 -4.43 -5.77 10.04
C SER A 5 -5.13 -6.30 8.79
N LEU A 6 -6.23 -7.04 8.95
CA LEU A 6 -7.03 -7.52 7.81
C LEU A 6 -7.43 -6.38 6.88
N GLU A 7 -7.83 -5.24 7.46
CA GLU A 7 -8.26 -4.07 6.71
C GLU A 7 -7.11 -3.46 5.90
N ASP A 8 -5.89 -3.43 6.44
CA ASP A 8 -4.72 -2.95 5.69
C ASP A 8 -4.40 -3.86 4.50
N ILE A 9 -4.50 -5.18 4.71
CA ILE A 9 -4.29 -6.18 3.67
C ILE A 9 -5.31 -5.99 2.54
N GLU A 10 -6.59 -5.86 2.88
CA GLU A 10 -7.66 -5.65 1.90
C GLU A 10 -7.48 -4.34 1.14
N PHE A 11 -7.11 -3.26 1.84
CA PHE A 11 -6.88 -1.97 1.21
C PHE A 11 -5.74 -2.03 0.19
N ILE A 12 -4.62 -2.66 0.55
CA ILE A 12 -3.48 -2.82 -0.35
C ILE A 12 -3.88 -3.68 -1.57
N LYS A 13 -4.65 -4.76 -1.38
CA LYS A 13 -5.15 -5.59 -2.49
C LYS A 13 -6.11 -4.84 -3.42
N ILE A 14 -6.96 -3.96 -2.87
CA ILE A 14 -7.82 -3.07 -3.65
C ILE A 14 -6.94 -2.12 -4.48
N LEU A 15 -5.94 -1.48 -3.88
CA LEU A 15 -5.02 -0.60 -4.60
C LEU A 15 -4.27 -1.34 -5.72
N ALA A 16 -3.85 -2.59 -5.49
CA ALA A 16 -3.14 -3.40 -6.45
C ALA A 16 -3.97 -3.77 -7.70
N THR A 17 -5.29 -3.82 -7.57
CA THR A 17 -6.19 -4.33 -8.63
C THR A 17 -7.11 -3.26 -9.24
N SER A 18 -7.12 -2.05 -8.69
CA SER A 18 -8.06 -0.99 -9.07
C SER A 18 -7.42 0.11 -9.93
N ASP A 19 -8.27 0.76 -10.73
CA ASP A 19 -7.91 2.02 -11.39
C ASP A 19 -8.00 3.20 -10.41
N ALA A 20 -6.96 4.03 -10.37
CA ALA A 20 -6.86 5.16 -9.45
C ALA A 20 -7.96 6.22 -9.68
N THR A 21 -8.40 6.41 -10.93
CA THR A 21 -9.47 7.37 -11.28
C THR A 21 -10.81 6.90 -10.73
N ILE A 22 -11.09 5.60 -10.82
CA ILE A 22 -12.30 4.98 -10.26
C ILE A 22 -12.29 5.10 -8.75
N LEU A 23 -11.17 4.76 -8.10
CA LEU A 23 -11.03 4.88 -6.65
C LEU A 23 -11.20 6.33 -6.19
N GLN A 24 -10.59 7.28 -6.88
CA GLN A 24 -10.68 8.71 -6.54
C GLN A 24 -12.12 9.22 -6.61
N ALA A 25 -12.92 8.80 -7.60
CA ALA A 25 -14.32 9.19 -7.72
C ALA A 25 -15.21 8.59 -6.62
N GLY A 26 -14.87 7.41 -6.11
CA GLY A 26 -15.65 6.71 -5.07
C GLY A 26 -15.19 6.96 -3.63
N MET A 27 -14.03 7.60 -3.43
CA MET A 27 -13.44 7.81 -2.10
C MET A 27 -14.11 8.95 -1.34
N ASN A 28 -14.44 8.70 -0.07
CA ASN A 28 -14.79 9.76 0.86
C ASN A 28 -13.54 10.24 1.64
N ASN A 29 -13.69 11.32 2.41
CA ASN A 29 -12.60 11.89 3.18
C ASN A 29 -11.99 10.92 4.20
N ALA A 30 -12.80 10.09 4.87
CA ALA A 30 -12.29 9.14 5.85
C ALA A 30 -11.40 8.06 5.21
N THR A 31 -11.80 7.54 4.06
CA THR A 31 -11.01 6.59 3.28
C THR A 31 -9.72 7.24 2.75
N ARG A 32 -9.81 8.52 2.33
CA ARG A 32 -8.66 9.30 1.89
C ARG A 32 -7.64 9.51 3.01
N ASP A 33 -8.10 9.88 4.20
CA ASP A 33 -7.25 10.10 5.38
C ASP A 33 -6.56 8.79 5.80
N ARG A 34 -7.29 7.65 5.78
CA ARG A 34 -6.70 6.34 6.05
C ARG A 34 -5.60 5.98 5.05
N LEU A 35 -5.85 6.25 3.77
CA LEU A 35 -4.86 6.01 2.72
C LEU A 35 -3.58 6.79 2.98
N ASP A 36 -3.66 8.06 3.41
CA ASP A 36 -2.49 8.91 3.64
C ASP A 36 -1.74 8.54 4.94
N VAL A 37 -2.48 8.36 6.04
CA VAL A 37 -1.90 8.21 7.39
C VAL A 37 -1.41 6.79 7.68
N GLN A 38 -2.05 5.77 7.10
CA GLN A 38 -1.74 4.37 7.42
C GLN A 38 -1.19 3.61 6.22
N ILE A 39 -1.95 3.54 5.13
CA ILE A 39 -1.55 2.73 3.97
C ILE A 39 -0.33 3.34 3.26
N GLY A 40 -0.26 4.67 3.15
CA GLY A 40 0.88 5.38 2.60
C GLY A 40 2.17 5.12 3.37
N VAL A 41 2.10 5.07 4.71
CA VAL A 41 3.24 4.72 5.57
C VAL A 41 3.69 3.28 5.32
N ILE A 42 2.77 2.32 5.29
CA ILE A 42 3.07 0.91 5.02
C ILE A 42 3.74 0.75 3.64
N LEU A 43 3.17 1.36 2.60
CA LEU A 43 3.69 1.27 1.24
C LEU A 43 5.05 1.97 1.08
N ARG A 44 5.30 3.06 1.82
CA ARG A 44 6.60 3.75 1.84
C ARG A 44 7.69 2.89 2.48
N GLU A 45 7.39 2.27 3.61
CA GLU A 45 8.34 1.36 4.26
C GLU A 45 8.64 0.13 3.40
N TYR A 46 7.61 -0.47 2.80
CA TYR A 46 7.78 -1.56 1.83
C TYR A 46 8.62 -1.12 0.62
N TYR A 47 8.35 0.07 0.06
CA TYR A 47 9.12 0.63 -1.06
C TYR A 47 10.59 0.87 -0.68
N HIS A 48 10.84 1.45 0.50
CA HIS A 48 12.18 1.69 1.01
C HIS A 48 12.95 0.38 1.18
N GLU A 49 12.33 -0.65 1.76
CA GLU A 49 12.93 -1.97 1.89
C GLU A 49 13.36 -2.55 0.55
N ASN A 50 12.47 -2.53 -0.43
CA ASN A 50 12.74 -3.12 -1.74
C ASN A 50 13.76 -2.31 -2.54
N THR A 51 13.92 -1.01 -2.26
CA THR A 51 14.89 -0.14 -2.93
C THR A 51 16.28 -0.21 -2.28
N MET A 52 16.32 -0.22 -0.94
CA MET A 52 17.57 -0.17 -0.16
C MET A 52 18.08 -1.54 0.26
N ASN A 53 17.30 -2.61 0.01
CA ASN A 53 17.53 -3.96 0.50
C ASN A 53 17.79 -3.99 2.02
N SER A 54 17.05 -3.16 2.77
CA SER A 54 17.31 -2.88 4.18
C SER A 54 16.89 -3.99 5.14
N GLY A 55 16.21 -5.04 4.65
CA GLY A 55 15.85 -6.20 5.45
C GLY A 55 14.86 -5.92 6.58
N THR A 56 13.94 -4.97 6.40
CA THR A 56 12.93 -4.54 7.41
C THR A 56 11.73 -5.49 7.54
N GLU A 57 11.79 -6.67 6.92
CA GLU A 57 10.79 -7.76 6.93
C GLU A 57 9.41 -7.43 6.32
N TRP A 58 9.23 -6.28 5.68
CA TRP A 58 7.98 -5.90 5.02
C TRP A 58 7.63 -6.80 3.84
N THR A 59 8.63 -7.23 3.07
CA THR A 59 8.44 -8.18 1.98
C THR A 59 7.90 -9.51 2.50
N GLU A 60 8.45 -10.01 3.61
CA GLU A 60 7.96 -11.24 4.26
C GLU A 60 6.54 -11.07 4.80
N LYS A 61 6.23 -9.92 5.40
CA LYS A 61 4.87 -9.60 5.90
C LYS A 61 3.85 -9.53 4.77
N PHE A 62 4.20 -8.90 3.65
CA PHE A 62 3.35 -8.86 2.46
C PHE A 62 3.08 -10.26 1.93
N ILE A 63 4.14 -11.10 1.80
CA ILE A 63 4.00 -12.49 1.37
C ILE A 63 3.10 -13.28 2.33
N LYS A 64 3.28 -13.15 3.65
CA LYS A 64 2.43 -13.80 4.66
C LYS A 64 0.97 -13.37 4.57
N ALA A 65 0.71 -12.13 4.15
CA ALA A 65 -0.62 -11.59 3.89
C ALA A 65 -1.20 -11.98 2.50
N GLY A 66 -0.43 -12.71 1.69
CA GLY A 66 -0.78 -13.07 0.32
C GLY A 66 -0.81 -11.84 -0.61
N ILE A 67 0.11 -10.90 -0.40
CA ILE A 67 0.39 -9.76 -1.27
C ILE A 67 1.73 -10.05 -1.94
N THR A 68 1.72 -10.25 -3.25
CA THR A 68 2.94 -10.51 -4.02
C THR A 68 3.75 -9.25 -4.25
N GLU A 69 4.98 -9.38 -4.74
CA GLU A 69 5.80 -8.23 -5.13
C GLU A 69 5.11 -7.38 -6.22
N ASP A 70 4.46 -8.02 -7.18
CA ASP A 70 3.71 -7.34 -8.23
C ASP A 70 2.49 -6.60 -7.66
N ASP A 71 1.77 -7.20 -6.71
CA ASP A 71 0.68 -6.53 -6.01
C ASP A 71 1.18 -5.29 -5.25
N GLY A 72 2.31 -5.42 -4.54
CA GLY A 72 2.94 -4.32 -3.81
C GLY A 72 3.35 -3.17 -4.74
N LYS A 73 3.99 -3.47 -5.87
CA LYS A 73 4.34 -2.48 -6.91
C LYS A 73 3.11 -1.81 -7.52
N ALA A 74 2.08 -2.60 -7.84
CA ALA A 74 0.83 -2.08 -8.37
C ALA A 74 0.12 -1.16 -7.37
N ALA A 75 0.08 -1.54 -6.10
CA ALA A 75 -0.48 -0.73 -5.02
C ALA A 75 0.28 0.59 -4.83
N ILE A 76 1.62 0.57 -4.83
CA ILE A 76 2.45 1.79 -4.81
C ILE A 76 2.13 2.69 -6.00
N ALA A 77 2.05 2.13 -7.21
CA ALA A 77 1.75 2.90 -8.40
C ALA A 77 0.35 3.53 -8.35
N CYS A 78 -0.64 2.80 -7.84
CA CYS A 78 -1.99 3.29 -7.62
C CYS A 78 -2.01 4.43 -6.57
N ALA A 79 -1.36 4.24 -5.42
CA ALA A 79 -1.25 5.24 -4.36
C ALA A 79 -0.58 6.54 -4.87
N ARG A 80 0.50 6.44 -5.66
CA ARG A 80 1.15 7.60 -6.28
C ARG A 80 0.23 8.35 -7.24
N ARG A 81 -0.58 7.64 -8.05
CA ARG A 81 -1.58 8.27 -8.93
C ARG A 81 -2.70 8.95 -8.15
N LEU A 82 -3.03 8.41 -6.99
CA LEU A 82 -3.92 9.04 -6.03
C LEU A 82 -3.26 10.24 -5.33
N GLY A 83 -1.98 10.56 -5.58
CA GLY A 83 -1.29 11.70 -5.00
C GLY A 83 -0.72 11.45 -3.60
N ILE A 84 -0.55 10.19 -3.20
CA ILE A 84 0.16 9.83 -1.97
C ILE A 84 1.66 9.81 -2.25
N ASP A 85 2.42 10.49 -1.40
CA ASP A 85 3.87 10.54 -1.52
C ASP A 85 4.52 9.25 -1.02
N ILE A 86 4.89 8.40 -1.97
CA ILE A 86 5.69 7.20 -1.76
C ILE A 86 7.05 7.46 -2.39
N SER A 87 7.95 8.11 -1.65
CA SER A 87 9.34 8.36 -2.03
C SER A 87 10.31 7.90 -0.95
#